data_AF-A0A0U1CZS0-F1
#
_entry.id   AF-A0A0U1CZS0-F1
#
_cell.length_a   1.000
_cell.length_b   1.000
_cell.length_c   1.000
_cell.angle_alpha   90.00
_cell.angle_beta   90.00
_cell.angle_gamma   90.00
#
_symmetry.space_group_name_H-M   'P 1'
#
loop_
_entity.id
_entity.type
_entity.pdbx_description
1 polymer ?
#
loop_
_entity_poly.entity_id
_entity_poly.type
_entity_poly.pdbx_seq_one_letter_code
_entity_poly.pdbx_strand_id
1 'polypeptide(L)'
;MTTHEEHATTARPEDMGESREPDPASVVREADPGPDEAQTLNEDNTLLFADEHRSGLHSRWNDVQAAFVDNPKESVQKADNLVAEVVEELTVSFADTRSRLEAQWSRGEEASTEDLRVALTRYRDFFQRLLSV
;
A
#
# COMPACT_ATOMS: atom_id res chain seq x y z
N MET A 1 25.17 -11.88 -83.68
CA MET A 1 26.10 -13.00 -83.44
C MET A 1 26.32 -13.05 -81.92
N THR A 2 25.59 -13.94 -81.23
CA THR A 2 25.97 -14.79 -80.06
C THR A 2 27.32 -14.49 -79.38
N THR A 3 27.55 -14.41 -78.05
CA THR A 3 26.97 -14.96 -76.78
C THR A 3 27.68 -14.23 -75.60
N HIS A 4 27.02 -13.66 -74.57
CA HIS A 4 26.63 -14.15 -73.22
C HIS A 4 27.76 -14.54 -72.24
N GLU A 5 27.87 -13.82 -71.11
CA GLU A 5 28.29 -14.29 -69.75
C GLU A 5 27.92 -13.17 -68.73
N GLU A 6 26.84 -13.32 -67.95
CA GLU A 6 26.79 -13.70 -66.51
C GLU A 6 27.00 -12.49 -65.54
N HIS A 7 26.27 -12.27 -64.44
CA HIS A 7 25.18 -12.98 -63.75
C HIS A 7 24.49 -12.00 -62.75
N ALA A 8 23.16 -12.16 -62.57
CA ALA A 8 22.35 -12.03 -61.33
C ALA A 8 22.53 -10.82 -60.38
N THR A 9 21.61 -9.84 -60.36
CA THR A 9 20.28 -9.76 -59.70
C THR A 9 20.27 -9.35 -58.22
N THR A 10 19.57 -8.23 -57.99
CA THR A 10 18.99 -7.65 -56.77
C THR A 10 18.48 -8.63 -55.72
N ALA A 11 18.74 -8.33 -54.43
CA ALA A 11 17.71 -8.26 -53.36
C ALA A 11 18.31 -7.77 -52.02
N ARG A 12 17.82 -6.62 -51.53
CA ARG A 12 17.66 -6.31 -50.10
C ARG A 12 16.22 -6.74 -49.75
N PRO A 13 15.93 -7.32 -48.58
CA PRO A 13 15.43 -6.50 -47.47
C PRO A 13 15.82 -6.96 -46.05
N GLU A 14 15.87 -5.98 -45.16
CA GLU A 14 15.37 -5.93 -43.77
C GLU A 14 15.40 -7.20 -42.90
N ASP A 15 16.09 -7.13 -41.75
CA ASP A 15 15.67 -7.87 -40.56
C ASP A 15 15.71 -6.99 -39.30
N MET A 16 14.75 -7.31 -38.45
CA MET A 16 14.19 -6.65 -37.30
C MET A 16 15.17 -6.46 -36.15
N GLY A 17 14.83 -5.51 -35.28
CA GLY A 17 15.65 -5.13 -34.15
C GLY A 17 15.77 -6.18 -33.06
N GLU A 18 16.84 -6.03 -32.30
CA GLU A 18 16.93 -6.60 -30.96
C GLU A 18 16.86 -5.42 -29.99
N SER A 19 15.67 -5.24 -29.44
CA SER A 19 15.45 -4.60 -28.16
C SER A 19 16.52 -5.08 -27.19
N ARG A 20 17.33 -4.16 -26.68
CA ARG A 20 18.24 -4.44 -25.57
C ARG A 20 17.37 -4.76 -24.36
N GLU A 21 17.07 -6.03 -24.15
CA GLU A 21 16.39 -6.52 -22.95
C GLU A 21 17.13 -6.00 -21.72
N PRO A 22 16.45 -5.30 -20.79
CA PRO A 22 17.02 -5.04 -19.50
C PRO A 22 17.15 -6.38 -18.76
N ASP A 23 18.37 -6.63 -18.31
CA ASP A 23 18.80 -7.76 -17.50
C ASP A 23 17.82 -8.03 -16.33
N PRO A 24 17.21 -9.24 -16.22
CA PRO A 24 16.26 -9.55 -15.17
C PRO A 24 16.92 -9.83 -13.81
N ALA A 25 18.25 -9.70 -13.68
CA ALA A 25 18.96 -9.90 -12.42
C ALA A 25 19.17 -8.62 -11.60
N SER A 26 18.51 -7.51 -11.94
CA SER A 26 18.32 -6.43 -10.97
C SER A 26 17.18 -6.82 -10.04
N VAL A 27 17.50 -7.79 -9.20
CA VAL A 27 16.75 -8.19 -8.01
C VAL A 27 16.21 -6.93 -7.38
N VAL A 28 14.88 -6.88 -7.26
CA VAL A 28 14.18 -6.03 -6.32
C VAL A 28 14.87 -6.27 -4.99
N ARG A 29 15.86 -5.43 -4.65
CA ARG A 29 16.34 -5.34 -3.28
C ARG A 29 15.10 -4.89 -2.55
N GLU A 30 14.46 -5.82 -1.84
CA GLU A 30 13.56 -5.51 -0.74
C GLU A 30 14.25 -4.38 0.02
N ALA A 31 13.76 -3.17 -0.23
CA ALA A 31 14.19 -2.01 0.51
C ALA A 31 13.63 -2.27 1.91
N ASP A 32 14.50 -2.72 2.79
CA ASP A 32 14.26 -2.61 4.22
C ASP A 32 13.86 -1.15 4.45
N PRO A 33 12.62 -0.86 4.86
CA PRO A 33 12.14 0.51 4.96
C PRO A 33 13.09 1.24 5.90
N GLY A 34 13.69 2.32 5.40
CA GLY A 34 14.63 3.09 6.19
C GLY A 34 13.97 3.56 7.49
N PRO A 35 14.73 3.80 8.57
CA PRO A 35 14.17 4.23 9.85
C PRO A 35 13.32 5.52 9.75
N ASP A 36 13.51 6.31 8.69
CA ASP A 36 12.74 7.51 8.36
C ASP A 36 11.34 7.15 7.78
N GLU A 37 11.27 6.20 6.84
CA GLU A 37 10.00 5.68 6.30
C GLU A 37 9.22 4.94 7.39
N ALA A 38 9.86 4.08 8.19
CA ALA A 38 9.21 3.39 9.30
C ALA A 38 8.68 4.36 10.39
N GLN A 39 9.32 5.52 10.58
CA GLN A 39 8.84 6.56 11.51
C GLN A 39 7.65 7.32 10.94
N THR A 40 7.72 7.79 9.69
CA THR A 40 6.59 8.46 9.02
C THR A 40 5.35 7.57 8.93
N LEU A 41 5.54 6.28 8.63
CA LEU A 41 4.46 5.28 8.60
C LEU A 41 3.83 5.09 10.00
N ASN A 42 4.63 5.13 11.06
CA ASN A 42 4.15 5.03 12.45
C ASN A 42 3.45 6.33 12.91
N GLU A 43 3.86 7.50 12.41
CA GLU A 43 3.19 8.78 12.62
C GLU A 43 1.84 8.85 11.88
N ASP A 44 1.74 8.30 10.67
CA ASP A 44 0.47 8.20 9.95
C ASP A 44 -0.48 7.16 10.57
N ASN A 45 0.06 6.10 11.15
CA ASN A 45 -0.69 5.17 12.01
C ASN A 45 -1.15 5.86 13.31
N THR A 46 -0.31 6.73 13.87
CA THR A 46 -0.65 7.61 15.00
C THR A 46 -1.83 8.52 14.67
N LEU A 47 -2.06 8.88 13.41
CA LEU A 47 -3.25 9.65 13.03
C LEU A 47 -4.55 8.83 13.16
N LEU A 48 -4.53 7.49 13.06
CA LEU A 48 -5.73 6.62 13.05
C LEU A 48 -6.43 6.48 14.39
N PHE A 49 -5.67 6.63 15.47
CA PHE A 49 -6.18 6.65 16.83
C PHE A 49 -5.94 8.03 17.44
N ALA A 50 -6.84 8.48 18.31
CA ALA A 50 -6.47 9.57 19.21
C ALA A 50 -5.27 9.14 20.08
N ASP A 51 -4.31 10.04 20.32
CA ASP A 51 -3.11 9.76 21.14
C ASP A 51 -3.44 9.11 22.49
N GLU A 52 -4.52 9.55 23.11
CA GLU A 52 -5.03 9.03 24.38
C GLU A 52 -5.44 7.55 24.28
N HIS A 53 -6.01 7.13 23.14
CA HIS A 53 -6.46 5.76 22.96
C HIS A 53 -5.29 4.78 22.79
N ARG A 54 -4.24 5.19 22.04
CA ARG A 54 -3.00 4.41 21.92
C ARG A 54 -2.32 4.19 23.25
N SER A 55 -2.26 5.23 24.09
CA SER A 55 -1.66 5.10 25.43
C SER A 55 -2.38 4.05 26.28
N GLY A 56 -3.71 3.98 26.18
CA GLY A 56 -4.52 2.96 26.86
C GLY A 56 -4.25 1.54 26.36
N LEU A 57 -4.19 1.36 25.04
CA LEU A 57 -3.88 0.07 24.41
C LEU A 57 -2.46 -0.41 24.76
N HIS A 58 -1.47 0.49 24.73
CA HIS A 58 -0.10 0.19 25.15
C HIS A 58 -0.02 -0.20 26.63
N SER A 59 -0.73 0.50 27.51
CA SER A 59 -0.77 0.15 28.93
C SER A 59 -1.32 -1.26 29.13
N ARG A 60 -2.46 -1.58 28.50
CA ARG A 60 -3.07 -2.92 28.57
C ARG A 60 -2.15 -4.00 28.02
N TRP A 61 -1.45 -3.72 26.92
CA TRP A 61 -0.47 -4.64 26.36
C TRP A 61 0.67 -4.93 27.35
N ASN A 62 1.21 -3.90 27.99
CA ASN A 62 2.26 -4.05 28.99
C ASN A 62 1.79 -4.90 30.18
N ASP A 63 0.54 -4.73 30.63
CA ASP A 63 -0.04 -5.54 31.71
C ASP A 63 -0.14 -7.03 31.32
N VAL A 64 -0.51 -7.32 30.07
CA VAL A 64 -0.55 -8.68 29.53
C VAL A 64 0.85 -9.31 29.50
N GLN A 65 1.86 -8.54 29.08
CA GLN A 65 3.25 -9.02 29.07
C GLN A 65 3.77 -9.28 30.50
N ALA A 66 3.44 -8.41 31.45
CA ALA A 66 3.83 -8.58 32.85
C ALA A 66 3.20 -9.85 33.46
N ALA A 67 1.93 -10.15 33.12
CA ALA A 67 1.22 -11.31 33.64
C ALA A 67 1.63 -12.66 32.99
N PHE A 68 2.38 -12.64 31.89
CA PHE A 68 2.73 -13.84 31.11
C PHE A 68 3.55 -14.85 31.93
N VAL A 69 4.46 -14.37 32.78
CA VAL A 69 5.35 -15.23 33.57
C VAL A 69 4.57 -16.09 34.55
N ASP A 70 3.50 -15.55 35.14
CA ASP A 70 2.67 -16.25 36.13
C ASP A 70 1.55 -17.05 35.46
N ASN A 71 0.89 -16.48 34.44
CA ASN A 71 -0.31 -17.04 33.82
C ASN A 71 -0.18 -17.02 32.28
N PRO A 72 0.65 -17.89 31.67
CA PRO A 72 0.97 -17.82 30.24
C PRO A 72 -0.26 -18.05 29.35
N LYS A 73 -1.13 -19.02 29.67
CA LYS A 73 -2.33 -19.31 28.87
C LYS A 73 -3.34 -18.16 28.90
N GLU A 74 -3.59 -17.60 30.09
CA GLU A 74 -4.53 -16.49 30.25
C GLU A 74 -3.98 -15.22 29.57
N SER A 75 -2.67 -14.99 29.67
CA SER A 75 -2.03 -13.82 29.04
C SER A 75 -2.13 -13.87 27.53
N VAL A 76 -1.92 -15.03 26.90
CA VAL A 76 -2.13 -15.20 25.46
C VAL A 76 -3.60 -14.98 25.08
N GLN A 77 -4.55 -15.49 25.86
CA GLN A 77 -5.98 -15.24 25.62
C GLN A 77 -6.32 -13.73 25.71
N LYS A 78 -5.74 -13.02 26.68
CA LYS A 78 -5.91 -11.56 26.84
C LYS A 78 -5.27 -10.78 25.70
N ALA A 79 -4.10 -11.20 25.23
CA ALA A 79 -3.45 -10.62 24.06
C ALA A 79 -4.33 -10.77 22.81
N ASP A 80 -4.84 -11.96 22.56
CA ASP A 80 -5.74 -12.26 21.44
C ASP A 80 -6.99 -11.37 21.46
N ASN A 81 -7.66 -11.29 22.61
CA ASN A 81 -8.83 -10.42 22.78
C ASN A 81 -8.50 -8.93 22.56
N LEU A 82 -7.36 -8.45 23.08
CA LEU A 82 -6.92 -7.07 22.89
C LEU A 82 -6.65 -6.77 21.41
N VAL A 83 -6.01 -7.69 20.68
CA VAL A 83 -5.78 -7.52 19.24
C VAL A 83 -7.11 -7.53 18.47
N ALA A 84 -8.03 -8.43 18.81
CA ALA A 84 -9.35 -8.48 18.17
C ALA A 84 -10.13 -7.16 18.34
N GLU A 85 -10.10 -6.57 19.53
CA GLU A 85 -10.72 -5.27 19.81
C GLU A 85 -10.12 -4.15 18.96
N VAL A 86 -8.78 -4.09 18.85
CA VAL A 86 -8.08 -3.11 18.01
C VAL A 86 -8.44 -3.25 16.54
N VAL A 87 -8.51 -4.49 16.03
CA VAL A 87 -8.90 -4.77 14.63
C VAL A 87 -10.35 -4.35 14.37
N GLU A 88 -11.26 -4.62 15.30
CA GLU A 88 -12.66 -4.21 15.19
C GLU A 88 -12.77 -2.68 15.14
N GLU A 89 -12.07 -1.97 16.03
CA GLU A 89 -12.07 -0.52 16.06
C GLU A 89 -11.50 0.09 14.77
N LEU A 90 -10.38 -0.43 14.26
CA LEU A 90 -9.81 -0.01 12.99
C LEU A 90 -10.81 -0.20 11.85
N THR A 91 -11.48 -1.35 11.80
CA THR A 91 -12.49 -1.64 10.79
C THR A 91 -13.63 -0.61 10.82
N VAL A 92 -14.13 -0.28 12.01
CA VAL A 92 -15.18 0.73 12.19
C VAL A 92 -14.70 2.12 11.75
N SER A 93 -13.51 2.54 12.18
CA SER A 93 -12.92 3.85 11.84
C SER A 93 -12.69 4.01 10.34
N PHE A 94 -12.18 2.97 9.68
CA PHE A 94 -12.00 2.97 8.23
C PHE A 94 -13.33 2.99 7.47
N ALA A 95 -14.34 2.25 7.95
CA ALA A 95 -15.66 2.24 7.36
C ALA A 95 -16.33 3.64 7.46
N ASP A 96 -16.20 4.32 8.59
CA ASP A 96 -16.67 5.70 8.77
C ASP A 96 -15.96 6.67 7.81
N THR A 97 -14.63 6.60 7.75
CA THR A 97 -13.83 7.46 6.87
C THR A 97 -14.21 7.27 5.40
N ARG A 98 -14.37 6.01 4.97
CA ARG A 98 -14.84 5.68 3.61
C ARG A 98 -16.23 6.25 3.35
N SER A 99 -17.18 6.06 4.27
CA SER A 99 -18.54 6.58 4.17
C SER A 99 -18.56 8.11 4.03
N ARG A 100 -17.71 8.81 4.78
CA ARG A 100 -17.54 10.27 4.68
C ARG A 100 -16.95 10.71 3.35
N LEU A 101 -16.03 9.94 2.78
CA LEU A 101 -15.51 10.20 1.43
C LEU A 101 -16.65 10.02 0.41
N GLU A 102 -17.36 8.89 0.44
CA GLU A 102 -18.52 8.59 -0.42
C GLU A 102 -19.60 9.67 -0.36
N ALA A 103 -20.01 10.10 0.84
CA ALA A 103 -21.03 11.13 1.03
C ALA A 103 -20.65 12.54 0.51
N GLN A 104 -19.37 12.80 0.27
CA GLN A 104 -18.89 14.08 -0.26
C GLN A 104 -19.00 14.19 -1.78
N TRP A 105 -18.86 13.08 -2.51
CA TRP A 105 -18.96 13.10 -3.99
C TRP A 105 -20.23 12.43 -4.54
N SER A 106 -20.91 11.58 -3.76
CA SER A 106 -22.20 10.99 -4.14
C SER A 106 -23.36 12.02 -4.15
N ARG A 107 -23.10 13.30 -3.87
CA ARG A 107 -24.13 14.33 -3.63
C ARG A 107 -24.66 15.05 -4.88
N GLY A 108 -24.41 14.54 -6.10
CA GLY A 108 -25.14 14.99 -7.30
C GLY A 108 -24.43 14.81 -8.64
N GLU A 109 -25.21 14.82 -9.71
CA GLU A 109 -24.85 14.63 -11.14
C GLU A 109 -23.96 15.75 -11.74
N GLU A 110 -23.57 16.77 -10.97
CA GLU A 110 -22.86 17.98 -11.44
C GLU A 110 -21.50 18.21 -10.75
N ALA A 111 -20.83 17.15 -10.26
CA ALA A 111 -19.48 17.32 -9.73
C ALA A 111 -18.52 17.80 -10.84
N SER A 112 -17.85 18.93 -10.62
CA SER A 112 -16.86 19.45 -11.57
C SER A 112 -15.70 18.45 -11.71
N THR A 113 -15.01 18.46 -12.86
CA THR A 113 -13.76 17.69 -13.03
C THR A 113 -12.74 18.00 -11.95
N GLU A 114 -12.74 19.24 -11.43
CA GLU A 114 -11.88 19.62 -10.30
C GLU A 114 -12.30 18.95 -8.99
N ASP A 115 -13.61 18.84 -8.72
CA ASP A 115 -14.13 18.14 -7.53
C ASP A 115 -13.75 16.66 -7.56
N LEU A 116 -13.80 16.02 -8.74
CA LEU A 116 -13.38 14.64 -8.93
C LEU A 116 -11.87 14.46 -8.69
N ARG A 117 -11.05 15.43 -9.13
CA ARG A 117 -9.60 15.41 -8.88
C ARG A 117 -9.27 15.54 -7.39
N VAL A 118 -9.97 16.42 -6.68
CA VAL A 118 -9.84 16.56 -5.21
C VAL A 118 -10.30 15.28 -4.51
N ALA A 119 -11.43 14.70 -4.92
CA ALA A 119 -11.93 13.43 -4.37
C ALA A 119 -10.89 12.31 -4.54
N LEU A 120 -10.35 12.13 -5.75
CA LEU A 120 -9.34 11.11 -6.02
C LEU A 120 -8.06 11.30 -5.20
N THR A 121 -7.64 12.56 -4.99
CA THR A 121 -6.49 12.89 -4.14
C THR A 121 -6.74 12.43 -2.70
N ARG A 122 -7.93 12.71 -2.14
CA ARG A 122 -8.29 12.26 -0.79
C ARG A 122 -8.38 10.75 -0.67
N TYR A 123 -8.87 10.06 -1.70
CA TYR A 123 -8.85 8.59 -1.74
C TYR A 123 -7.42 8.03 -1.77
N ARG A 124 -6.51 8.65 -2.53
CA ARG A 124 -5.10 8.25 -2.54
C ARG A 124 -4.47 8.38 -1.16
N ASP A 125 -4.66 9.53 -0.50
CA ASP A 125 -4.09 9.77 0.82
C ASP A 125 -4.68 8.79 1.86
N PHE A 126 -5.99 8.51 1.79
CA PHE A 126 -6.62 7.46 2.61
C PHE A 126 -6.08 6.06 2.31
N PHE A 127 -5.84 5.74 1.04
CA PHE A 127 -5.28 4.45 0.63
C PHE A 127 -3.83 4.26 1.09
N GLN A 128 -3.00 5.30 1.00
CA GLN A 128 -1.62 5.26 1.52
C GLN A 128 -1.63 4.99 3.03
N ARG A 129 -2.54 5.64 3.76
CA ARG A 129 -2.72 5.42 5.19
C ARG A 129 -3.20 4.02 5.54
N LEU A 130 -4.02 3.38 4.70
CA LEU A 130 -4.42 1.97 4.86
C LEU A 130 -3.24 1.00 4.66
N LEU A 131 -2.29 1.33 3.79
CA LEU A 131 -1.10 0.50 3.54
C LEU A 131 0.03 0.71 4.55
N SER A 132 -0.11 1.72 5.42
CA SER A 132 0.84 2.07 6.47
C SER A 132 0.50 1.40 7.81
N VAL A 133 -0.42 0.43 7.80
CA VAL A 133 -0.91 -0.28 8.99
C VAL A 133 -0.19 -1.60 9.19
#